data_AF-A0A661YW60-F1
#
_entry.id   AF-A0A661YW60-F1
#
_cell.length_a   1.000
_cell.length_b   1.000
_cell.length_c   1.000
_cell.angle_alpha   90.00
_cell.angle_beta   90.00
_cell.angle_gamma   90.00
#
_symmetry.space_group_name_H-M   'P 1'
#
loop_
_entity.id
_entity.type
_entity.pdbx_description
1 polymer ?
#
loop_
_entity_poly.entity_id
_entity_poly.type
_entity_poly.pdbx_seq_one_letter_code
_entity_poly.pdbx_strand_id
1 'polypeptide(L)' 'MGNQNLDCVYVGTTLNANYLKSALHENNIECIVRDLLQESSMAGFAAASTNNAAKVFVAEQDLERAEEIVFNLFKESK' A
#
# COMPACT_ATOMS: atom_id res chain seq x y z
N MET A 1 24.76 -2.29 2.28
CA MET A 1 23.44 -1.79 2.72
C MET A 1 22.48 -2.17 1.61
N GLY A 2 21.60 -3.15 1.87
CA GLY A 2 20.70 -3.65 0.83
C GLY A 2 19.72 -2.54 0.44
N ASN A 3 19.74 -2.14 -0.83
CA ASN A 3 18.64 -1.40 -1.41
C ASN A 3 17.45 -2.36 -1.43
N GLN A 4 16.58 -2.29 -0.43
CA GLN A 4 15.30 -2.96 -0.49
C GLN A 4 14.49 -2.23 -1.56
N ASN A 5 14.52 -2.76 -2.80
CA ASN A 5 13.63 -2.34 -3.86
C ASN A 5 12.21 -2.70 -3.42
N LEU A 6 11.53 -1.68 -2.92
CA LEU A 6 10.14 -1.73 -2.50
C LEU A 6 9.34 -1.06 -3.59
N ASP A 7 8.48 -1.83 -4.23
CA ASP A 7 7.63 -1.33 -5.30
C ASP A 7 6.21 -1.10 -4.82
N CYS A 8 5.59 -0.07 -5.37
CA CYS A 8 4.27 0.37 -5.00
C CYS A 8 3.21 -0.42 -5.77
N VAL A 9 2.51 -1.34 -5.10
CA VAL A 9 1.46 -2.17 -5.70
C VAL A 9 0.06 -1.56 -5.61
N TYR A 10 -0.14 -0.61 -4.69
CA TYR A 10 -1.45 0.00 -4.50
C TYR A 10 -1.36 1.44 -4.01
N VAL A 11 -2.21 2.30 -4.58
CA VAL A 11 -2.43 3.69 -4.12
C VAL A 11 -3.93 3.91 -4.05
N GLY A 12 -4.44 4.27 -2.87
CA GLY A 12 -5.88 4.44 -2.67
C GLY A 12 -6.20 4.93 -1.27
N THR A 13 -7.31 4.49 -0.70
CA THR A 13 -7.70 4.91 0.66
C THR A 13 -6.94 4.13 1.74
N THR A 14 -6.73 4.74 2.91
CA THR A 14 -6.18 4.03 4.09
C THR A 14 -6.95 2.77 4.45
N LEU A 15 -8.28 2.77 4.24
CA LEU A 15 -9.12 1.59 4.47
C LEU A 15 -8.72 0.44 3.55
N ASN A 16 -8.65 0.69 2.24
CA ASN A 16 -8.26 -0.32 1.27
C ASN A 16 -6.84 -0.79 1.51
N ALA A 17 -5.91 0.12 1.83
CA ALA A 17 -4.53 -0.23 2.13
C ALA A 17 -4.40 -1.14 3.38
N ASN A 18 -5.18 -0.88 4.44
CA ASN A 18 -5.23 -1.77 5.61
C ASN A 18 -5.84 -3.14 5.27
N TYR A 19 -6.88 -3.17 4.44
CA TYR A 19 -7.48 -4.42 4.00
C TYR A 19 -6.49 -5.27 3.18
N LEU A 20 -5.80 -4.62 2.24
CA LEU A 20 -4.71 -5.19 1.45
C LEU A 20 -3.58 -5.73 2.32
N LYS A 21 -3.18 -4.96 3.34
CA LYS A 21 -2.16 -5.37 4.30
C LYS A 21 -2.53 -6.67 4.99
N SER A 22 -3.78 -6.80 5.46
CA SER A 22 -4.25 -8.04 6.08
C SER A 22 -4.18 -9.22 5.11
N ALA A 23 -4.70 -9.04 3.89
CA ALA A 23 -4.71 -10.11 2.88
C ALA A 23 -3.29 -10.53 2.45
N LEU A 24 -2.38 -9.57 2.25
CA LEU A 24 -0.97 -9.85 1.96
C LEU A 24 -0.29 -10.58 3.12
N HIS A 25 -0.56 -10.15 4.35
CA HIS A 25 -0.03 -10.78 5.56
C HIS A 25 -0.52 -12.22 5.73
N GLU A 26 -1.79 -12.52 5.42
CA GLU A 26 -2.33 -13.89 5.41
C GLU A 26 -1.63 -14.78 4.37
N ASN A 27 -1.13 -14.20 3.28
CA ASN A 27 -0.35 -14.88 2.26
C ASN A 27 1.16 -14.88 2.53
N ASN A 28 1.60 -14.51 3.75
CA ASN A 28 3.01 -14.38 4.15
C ASN A 28 3.82 -13.38 3.31
N ILE A 29 3.16 -12.35 2.78
CA ILE A 29 3.81 -11.27 2.04
C ILE A 29 3.96 -10.06 2.96
N GLU A 30 5.20 -9.65 3.20
CA GLU A 30 5.48 -8.43 3.97
C GLU A 30 5.22 -7.19 3.11
N CYS A 31 4.43 -6.26 3.65
CA CYS A 31 4.09 -5.01 2.99
C CYS A 31 4.24 -3.82 3.93
N ILE A 32 4.62 -2.67 3.36
CA ILE A 32 4.77 -1.40 4.04
C ILE A 32 3.65 -0.48 3.58
N VAL A 33 2.78 -0.10 4.52
CA VAL A 33 1.73 0.89 4.26
C VAL A 33 2.23 2.26 4.70
N ARG A 34 2.24 3.23 3.78
CA ARG A 34 2.52 4.64 4.08
C ARG A 34 1.26 5.48 3.92
N ASP A 35 0.87 6.13 4.99
CA ASP A 35 -0.25 7.06 4.99
C ASP A 35 0.26 8.49 4.70
N LEU A 36 -0.19 9.06 3.58
CA LEU A 36 0.24 10.40 3.17
C LEU A 36 -0.33 11.49 4.08
N LEU A 37 -1.41 11.21 4.82
CA LEU A 37 -2.06 12.15 5.75
C LEU A 37 -1.20 12.34 7.00
N GLN A 38 -0.54 11.27 7.46
CA GLN A 38 0.39 11.33 8.58
C GLN A 38 1.73 11.98 8.19
N GLU A 39 2.27 11.66 7.00
CA GLU A 39 3.51 12.29 6.49
C GLU A 39 3.33 13.78 6.19
N SER A 40 2.19 14.18 5.62
CA SER A 40 1.89 15.60 5.34
C SER A 40 1.73 16.44 6.62
N SER A 41 1.27 15.84 7.71
CA SER A 41 1.20 16.50 9.03
C SER A 41 2.58 16.78 9.62
N MET A 42 3.59 15.95 9.33
CA MET A 42 4.98 16.16 9.79
C MET A 42 5.78 17.15 8.93
N ALA A 43 5.45 17.28 7.64
CA ALA A 43 6.25 18.06 6.69
C ALA A 43 5.97 19.58 6.71
N GLY A 44 5.01 20.06 7.52
CA GLY A 44 4.77 21.50 7.75
C GLY A 44 4.28 22.30 6.53
N PHE A 45 4.14 21.68 5.36
CA PHE A 45 3.60 22.30 4.15
C PHE A 45 2.38 21.51 3.70
N ALA A 46 1.22 22.13 3.90
CA ALA A 46 -0.09 21.64 3.53
C ALA A 46 -0.14 21.22 2.04
N ALA A 47 -0.08 19.92 1.77
CA ALA A 47 -0.59 19.35 0.53
C ALA A 47 -2.11 19.24 0.65
N ALA A 48 -2.78 20.36 0.45
CA ALA A 48 -4.21 20.58 0.65
C ALA A 48 -5.12 19.87 -0.38
N SER A 49 -4.85 18.63 -0.80
CA SER A 49 -5.74 17.97 -1.79
C SER A 49 -5.73 16.45 -1.91
N THR A 50 -5.33 15.70 -0.88
CA THR A 50 -5.45 14.22 -0.97
C THR A 50 -6.04 13.65 0.31
N ASN A 51 -7.37 13.77 0.41
CA ASN A 51 -8.22 13.02 1.33
C ASN A 51 -7.75 11.55 1.43
N ASN A 52 -7.22 11.16 2.58
CA ASN A 52 -7.00 9.77 2.99
C ASN A 52 -6.22 8.87 2.02
N ALA A 53 -5.26 9.42 1.26
CA ALA A 53 -4.46 8.62 0.35
C ALA A 53 -3.39 7.82 1.10
N ALA A 54 -3.40 6.49 0.96
CA ALA A 54 -2.41 5.56 1.47
C ALA A 54 -1.78 4.78 0.31
N LYS A 55 -0.50 4.44 0.48
CA LYS A 55 0.29 3.67 -0.48
C LYS A 55 0.75 2.37 0.17
N VAL A 56 0.68 1.27 -0.56
CA VAL A 56 1.19 -0.03 -0.12
C VAL A 56 2.38 -0.39 -0.98
N PHE A 57 3.50 -0.65 -0.32
CA PHE A 57 4.75 -1.09 -0.92
C PHE A 57 5.03 -2.54 -0.52
N VAL A 58 5.56 -3.33 -1.45
CA VAL A 58 5.99 -4.71 -1.21
C VAL A 58 7.40 -4.90 -1.77
N ALA A 59 8.08 -5.96 -1.34
CA ALA A 59 9.35 -6.31 -1.95
C ALA A 59 9.15 -6.66 -3.43
N GLU A 60 10.10 -6.26 -4.29
CA GLU A 60 10.07 -6.55 -5.73
C GLU A 60 9.86 -8.05 -6.04
N GLN A 61 10.46 -8.93 -5.22
CA GLN A 61 10.31 -10.39 -5.32
C GLN A 61 8.87 -10.89 -5.10
N ASP A 62 8.06 -10.13 -4.35
CA ASP A 62 6.68 -10.47 -3.99
C ASP A 62 5.65 -9.61 -4.75
N LEU A 63 6.13 -8.71 -5.63
CA LEU A 63 5.31 -7.80 -6.42
C LEU A 63 4.24 -8.54 -7.22
N GLU A 64 4.64 -9.54 -7.99
CA GLU A 64 3.76 -10.28 -8.90
C GLU A 64 2.61 -10.96 -8.15
N ARG A 65 2.92 -11.57 -7.00
CA ARG A 65 1.91 -12.17 -6.10
C ARG A 65 1.03 -11.12 -5.47
N ALA A 66 1.61 -10.01 -5.02
CA ALA A 66 0.85 -8.94 -4.41
C ALA A 66 -0.14 -8.33 -5.42
N GLU A 67 0.27 -8.10 -6.67
CA GLU A 67 -0.61 -7.64 -7.74
C GLU A 67 -1.76 -8.62 -8.00
N GLU A 68 -1.49 -9.92 -8.02
CA GLU A 68 -2.55 -10.94 -8.20
C GLU A 68 -3.58 -10.91 -7.07
N ILE A 69 -3.12 -10.83 -5.81
CA ILE A 69 -4.00 -10.74 -4.64
C ILE A 69 -4.83 -9.46 -4.68
N VAL A 70 -4.20 -8.33 -4.99
CA VAL A 70 -4.86 -7.04 -5.17
C VAL A 70 -5.94 -7.15 -6.23
N PHE A 71 -5.58 -7.67 -7.40
CA PHE A 71 -6.50 -7.82 -8.51
C PHE A 71 -7.70 -8.69 -8.16
N ASN A 72 -7.48 -9.83 -7.47
CA ASN A 72 -8.56 -10.71 -7.04
C ASN A 72 -9.46 -10.02 -6.00
N LEU A 73 -8.91 -9.34 -4.99
CA LEU A 73 -9.67 -8.60 -3.97
C LEU A 73 -10.58 -7.53 -4.59
N PHE A 74 -10.05 -6.74 -5.54
CA PHE A 74 -10.84 -5.70 -6.21
C PHE A 74 -11.83 -6.25 -7.24
N LYS A 75 -11.56 -7.44 -7.80
CA LYS A 75 -12.45 -8.10 -8.76
C LYS A 75 -13.63 -8.78 -8.08
N GLU A 76 -13.50 -9.27 -6.86
CA GLU A 76 -14.58 -9.93 -6.10
C GLU A 76 -15.66 -8.96 -5.59
N SER A 77 -15.41 -7.65 -5.62
CA SER A 77 -16.39 -6.62 -5.21
C SER A 77 -17.47 -6.32 -6.27
N LYS A 78 -17.71 -7.22 -7.24
CA LYS A 78 -18.70 -7.03 -8.32
C LYS A 78 -19.58 -8.27 -8.49
#